data_AF-A0A2G0W316-F1
#
_entry.id   AF-A0A2G0W316-F1
#
_cell.length_a   1.000
_cell.length_b   1.000
_cell.length_c   1.000
_cell.angle_alpha   90.00
_cell.angle_beta   90.00
_cell.angle_gamma   90.00
#
_symmetry.space_group_name_H-M   'P 1'
#
loop_
_entity.id
_entity.type
_entity.pdbx_description
1 polymer ?
#
loop_
_entity_poly.entity_id
_entity_poly.type
_entity_poly.pdbx_seq_one_letter_code
_entity_poly.pdbx_strand_id
1 'polypeptide(L)'
;MSDHEHPHPHTHQTHDAIIKRLKRADGHLRSIIAMIEDGRECVDIAQQLHAVEKAVCQAKRTLIQDHIDHCLEDTMGALAKGERAPLEAFKQITKYL
;
A
#
# COMPACT_ATOMS: atom_id res chain seq x y z
N MET A 1 25.36 22.47 -9.83
CA MET A 1 25.91 21.84 -8.62
C MET A 1 24.93 22.09 -7.50
N SER A 2 24.24 21.05 -7.08
CA SER A 2 23.74 20.77 -5.73
C SER A 2 22.90 19.50 -5.85
N ASP A 3 23.60 18.38 -5.81
CA ASP A 3 23.07 17.03 -5.64
C ASP A 3 22.28 16.96 -4.33
N HIS A 4 20.96 16.77 -4.43
CA HIS A 4 20.15 16.32 -3.30
C HIS A 4 20.02 14.81 -3.37
N GLU A 5 21.12 14.13 -3.06
CA GLU A 5 21.13 12.71 -2.74
C GLU A 5 20.65 12.57 -1.28
N HIS A 6 19.40 12.12 -1.09
CA HIS A 6 18.90 11.67 0.22
C HIS A 6 18.72 10.14 0.16
N PRO A 7 19.71 9.33 0.56
CA PRO A 7 19.51 7.90 0.71
C PRO A 7 19.01 7.63 2.14
N HIS A 8 17.79 8.05 2.46
CA HIS A 8 17.13 7.53 3.65
C HIS A 8 16.55 6.16 3.30
N PRO A 9 16.89 5.08 4.03
CA PRO A 9 16.26 3.80 3.81
C PRO A 9 14.76 3.94 4.10
N HIS A 10 13.92 3.93 3.07
CA HIS A 10 12.46 3.88 3.15
C HIS A 10 11.98 2.50 3.65
N THR A 11 12.46 2.08 4.83
CA THR A 11 12.09 0.83 5.46
C THR A 11 11.09 1.15 6.57
N HIS A 12 9.81 1.15 6.20
CA HIS A 12 8.74 1.51 7.13
C HIS A 12 8.28 0.30 7.95
N GLN A 13 7.86 0.53 9.19
CA GLN A 13 7.39 -0.52 10.11
C GLN A 13 6.17 -1.28 9.54
N THR A 14 5.40 -0.63 8.67
CA THR A 14 4.20 -1.15 8.01
C THR A 14 4.52 -2.04 6.80
N HIS A 15 5.76 -2.02 6.30
CA HIS A 15 6.20 -2.86 5.18
C HIS A 15 6.05 -4.35 5.50
N ASP A 16 6.28 -4.77 6.75
CA ASP A 16 6.07 -6.17 7.16
C ASP A 16 4.62 -6.62 6.99
N ALA A 17 3.65 -5.76 7.30
CA ALA A 17 2.23 -6.05 7.15
C ALA A 17 1.83 -6.11 5.67
N ILE A 18 2.38 -5.20 4.85
CA ILE A 18 2.18 -5.16 3.39
C ILE A 18 2.78 -6.43 2.76
N ILE A 19 4.03 -6.79 3.11
CA ILE A 19 4.71 -8.01 2.66
C ILE A 19 3.88 -9.24 3.03
N LYS A 20 3.38 -9.33 4.27
CA LYS A 20 2.52 -10.45 4.70
C LYS A 20 1.23 -10.55 3.86
N ARG A 21 0.60 -9.41 3.51
CA ARG A 21 -0.59 -9.41 2.63
C ARG A 21 -0.24 -9.83 1.21
N LEU A 22 0.84 -9.31 0.64
CA LEU A 22 1.29 -9.67 -0.71
C LEU A 22 1.68 -11.14 -0.80
N LYS A 23 2.35 -11.71 0.22
CA LYS A 23 2.64 -13.16 0.28
C LYS A 23 1.38 -14.02 0.29
N ARG A 24 0.31 -13.59 0.97
CA ARG A 24 -0.98 -14.28 0.92
C ARG A 24 -1.61 -14.18 -0.47
N ALA A 25 -1.58 -13.00 -1.08
CA ALA A 25 -2.07 -12.81 -2.44
C ALA A 25 -1.31 -13.66 -3.47
N ASP A 26 0.02 -13.80 -3.32
CA ASP A 26 0.86 -14.69 -4.14
C ASP A 26 0.42 -16.16 -4.03
N GLY A 27 0.27 -16.66 -2.80
CA GLY A 27 -0.23 -18.02 -2.58
C GLY A 27 -1.62 -18.25 -3.18
N HIS A 28 -2.49 -17.25 -3.09
CA HIS A 28 -3.83 -17.32 -3.66
C HIS A 28 -3.80 -17.30 -5.20
N LEU A 29 -2.93 -16.49 -5.80
CA LEU A 29 -2.72 -16.45 -7.24
C LEU A 29 -2.20 -17.80 -7.78
N ARG A 30 -1.29 -18.45 -7.05
CA ARG A 30 -0.84 -19.83 -7.40
C ARG A 30 -2.00 -20.81 -7.39
N SER A 31 -2.92 -20.70 -6.43
CA SER A 31 -4.12 -21.54 -6.39
C SER A 31 -5.04 -21.28 -7.59
N ILE A 32 -5.15 -20.03 -8.06
CA ILE A 32 -5.94 -19.69 -9.25
C ILE A 32 -5.32 -20.29 -10.51
N ILE A 33 -4.00 -20.26 -10.63
CA ILE A 33 -3.29 -20.90 -11.75
C ILE A 33 -3.62 -22.40 -11.79
N ALA A 34 -3.51 -23.09 -10.65
CA ALA A 34 -3.91 -24.50 -10.55
C ALA A 34 -5.40 -24.71 -10.91
N MET A 35 -6.30 -23.81 -10.50
CA MET A 35 -7.72 -23.89 -10.89
C MET A 35 -7.92 -23.82 -12.41
N ILE A 36 -7.14 -23.00 -13.10
CA ILE A 36 -7.18 -22.89 -14.56
C ILE A 36 -6.62 -24.15 -15.22
N GLU A 37 -5.50 -24.66 -14.71
CA GLU A 37 -4.87 -25.91 -15.19
C GLU A 37 -5.79 -27.12 -15.01
N ASP A 38 -6.53 -27.17 -13.90
CA ASP A 38 -7.51 -28.21 -13.59
C ASP A 38 -8.85 -28.06 -14.35
N GLY A 39 -9.01 -26.99 -15.15
CA GLY A 39 -10.22 -26.75 -15.93
C GLY A 39 -11.46 -26.43 -15.08
N ARG A 40 -11.29 -25.72 -13.95
CA ARG A 40 -12.39 -25.26 -13.09
C ARG A 40 -13.32 -24.29 -13.84
N GLU A 41 -14.53 -24.17 -13.32
CA GLU A 41 -15.56 -23.25 -13.83
C GLU A 41 -15.08 -21.78 -13.87
N CYS A 42 -15.39 -21.10 -14.97
CA CYS A 42 -14.98 -19.70 -15.21
C CYS A 42 -15.47 -18.74 -14.11
N VAL A 43 -16.67 -19.00 -13.57
CA VAL A 43 -17.27 -18.16 -12.51
C VAL A 43 -16.44 -18.24 -11.22
N ASP A 44 -16.02 -19.44 -10.83
CA ASP A 44 -15.17 -19.64 -9.66
C ASP A 44 -13.82 -18.92 -9.82
N ILE A 45 -13.19 -19.08 -10.99
CA ILE A 45 -11.91 -18.44 -11.30
C ILE A 45 -12.04 -16.92 -11.22
N ALA A 46 -13.08 -16.34 -11.82
CA ALA A 46 -13.34 -14.90 -11.79
C ALA A 46 -13.53 -14.39 -10.36
N GLN A 47 -14.23 -15.14 -9.51
CA GLN A 47 -14.43 -14.77 -8.11
C GLN A 47 -13.12 -14.76 -7.32
N GLN A 48 -12.25 -15.77 -7.53
CA GLN A 48 -10.95 -15.82 -6.86
C GLN A 48 -10.01 -14.71 -7.35
N LEU A 49 -9.99 -14.43 -8.65
CA LEU A 49 -9.24 -13.30 -9.21
C LEU A 49 -9.66 -11.97 -8.58
N HIS A 50 -10.96 -11.75 -8.41
CA HIS A 50 -11.46 -10.55 -7.74
C HIS A 50 -11.01 -10.45 -6.27
N ALA A 51 -10.97 -11.58 -5.56
CA ALA A 51 -10.46 -11.61 -4.19
C ALA A 51 -8.97 -11.20 -4.12
N VAL A 52 -8.15 -11.69 -5.05
CA VAL A 52 -6.73 -11.30 -5.17
C VAL A 52 -6.57 -9.82 -5.52
N GLU A 53 -7.34 -9.33 -6.50
CA GLU A 53 -7.36 -7.91 -6.88
C GLU A 53 -7.64 -7.02 -5.65
N LYS A 54 -8.68 -7.35 -4.86
CA LYS A 54 -9.01 -6.63 -3.63
C LYS A 54 -7.87 -6.66 -2.62
N ALA A 55 -7.22 -7.81 -2.42
CA ALA A 55 -6.09 -7.92 -1.50
C ALA A 55 -4.92 -7.03 -1.93
N VAL A 56 -4.59 -6.99 -3.22
CA VAL A 56 -3.53 -6.14 -3.78
C VAL A 56 -3.89 -4.66 -3.68
N CYS A 57 -5.13 -4.28 -4.01
CA CYS A 57 -5.61 -2.91 -3.84
C CYS A 57 -5.51 -2.42 -2.40
N GLN A 58 -5.84 -3.27 -1.42
CA GLN A 58 -5.69 -2.94 -0.01
C GLN A 58 -4.23 -2.79 0.42
N ALA A 59 -3.33 -3.64 -0.10
CA ALA A 59 -1.90 -3.52 0.14
C ALA A 59 -1.36 -2.18 -0.42
N LYS A 60 -1.75 -1.82 -1.64
CA LYS A 60 -1.41 -0.53 -2.27
C LYS A 60 -1.90 0.67 -1.45
N ARG A 61 -3.16 0.65 -1.00
CA ARG A 61 -3.72 1.72 -0.14
C ARG A 61 -2.93 1.90 1.14
N THR A 62 -2.60 0.78 1.79
CA THR A 62 -1.81 0.81 3.02
C THR A 62 -0.42 1.39 2.78
N LEU A 63 0.23 1.04 1.67
CA LEU A 63 1.54 1.60 1.30
C LEU A 63 1.46 3.12 1.08
N ILE A 64 0.45 3.59 0.36
CA ILE A 64 0.25 5.02 0.09
C ILE A 64 0.00 5.78 1.40
N GLN A 65 -0.88 5.27 2.27
CA GLN A 65 -1.16 5.90 3.55
C GLN A 65 0.09 6.00 4.42
N ASP A 66 0.85 4.91 4.51
CA ASP A 66 2.09 4.84 5.30
C ASP A 66 3.13 5.85 4.79
N HIS A 67 3.31 5.95 3.48
CA HIS A 67 4.21 6.92 2.87
C HIS A 67 3.78 8.37 3.15
N ILE A 68 2.49 8.68 2.99
CA ILE A 68 1.95 10.02 3.25
C ILE A 68 2.10 10.38 4.72
N ASP A 69 1.75 9.48 5.64
CA ASP A 69 1.84 9.72 7.08
C ASP A 69 3.28 10.09 7.47
N HIS A 70 4.27 9.37 6.93
CA HIS A 70 5.68 9.62 7.19
C HIS A 70 6.21 10.91 6.55
N CYS A 71 5.97 11.12 5.24
CA CYS A 71 6.43 12.34 4.56
C CYS A 71 5.84 13.61 5.18
N LEU A 72 4.58 13.55 5.64
CA LEU A 72 3.95 14.65 6.36
C LEU A 72 4.54 14.84 7.75
N GLU A 73 4.83 13.78 8.51
CA GLU A 73 5.47 13.89 9.82
C GLU A 73 6.86 14.53 9.75
N ASP A 74 7.69 14.11 8.80
CA ASP A 74 9.01 14.71 8.56
C ASP A 74 8.89 16.21 8.23
N THR A 75 7.93 16.56 7.36
CA THR A 75 7.69 17.94 6.95
C THR A 75 7.14 18.78 8.11
N MET A 76 6.18 18.25 8.87
CA MET A 76 5.56 18.95 10.00
C MET A 76 6.55 19.23 11.13
N GLY A 77 7.55 18.36 11.33
CA GLY A 77 8.66 18.60 12.24
C GLY A 77 9.44 19.88 11.94
N ALA A 78 9.53 20.27 10.67
CA ALA A 78 10.25 21.45 10.20
C ALA A 78 9.40 22.75 10.15
N LEU A 79 8.07 22.67 10.21
CA LEU A 79 7.16 23.81 9.99
C LEU A 79 6.70 24.51 11.27
N ALA A 80 6.37 25.81 11.15
CA ALA A 80 5.76 26.62 12.21
C ALA A 80 4.29 26.22 12.47
N LYS A 81 3.78 26.52 13.68
CA LYS A 81 2.47 26.02 14.17
C LYS A 81 1.27 26.35 13.25
N GLY A 82 1.31 27.48 12.53
CA GLY A 82 0.23 27.91 11.62
C GLY A 82 0.16 27.13 10.29
N GLU A 83 1.27 26.55 9.84
CA GLU A 83 1.38 25.84 8.55
C GLU A 83 1.03 24.35 8.67
N ARG A 84 0.85 23.86 9.90
CA ARG A 84 0.53 22.45 10.19
C ARG A 84 -0.94 22.09 9.95
N ALA A 85 -1.86 23.04 10.09
CA ALA A 85 -3.30 22.75 10.03
C ALA A 85 -3.80 22.26 8.65
N PRO A 86 -3.37 22.83 7.50
CA PRO A 86 -3.77 22.32 6.19
C PRO A 86 -3.20 20.92 5.88
N LEU A 87 -2.00 20.61 6.36
CA LEU A 87 -1.34 19.31 6.15
C LEU A 87 -2.03 18.20 6.94
N GLU A 88 -2.48 18.48 8.16
CA GLU A 88 -3.29 17.53 8.95
C GLU A 88 -4.64 17.24 8.27
N ALA A 89 -5.30 18.27 7.73
CA ALA A 89 -6.53 18.08 6.97
C ALA A 89 -6.30 17.18 5.73
N PHE A 90 -5.17 17.38 5.04
CA PHE A 90 -4.78 16.52 3.91
C PHE A 90 -4.51 15.08 4.36
N LYS A 91 -3.78 14.86 5.47
CA LYS A 91 -3.57 13.53 6.09
C LYS A 91 -4.91 12.85 6.38
N GLN A 92 -5.91 13.58 6.87
CA GLN A 92 -7.24 13.03 7.14
C GLN A 92 -7.96 12.56 5.87
N ILE A 93 -7.85 13.30 4.77
CA ILE A 93 -8.51 12.97 3.49
C ILE A 93 -7.89 11.71 2.87
N THR A 94 -6.58 11.54 2.99
CA THR A 94 -5.86 10.40 2.38
C THR A 94 -6.31 9.04 2.93
N LYS A 95 -6.87 9.01 4.15
CA LYS A 95 -7.46 7.80 4.77
C LYS A 95 -8.64 7.20 4.00
N TYR A 96 -9.22 7.94 3.05
CA TYR A 96 -10.38 7.52 2.26
C TYR A 96 -10.02 7.06 0.83
N LEU A 97 -8.73 7.06 0.45
CA LEU A 97 -8.25 6.60 -0.85
C LEU A 97 -8.19 5.07 -0.95
#